data_AF-A0A2H6N890-F1
#
_entry.id   AF-A0A2H6N890-F1
#
_cell.length_a   1.000
_cell.length_b   1.000
_cell.length_c   1.000
_cell.angle_alpha   90.00
_cell.angle_beta   90.00
_cell.angle_gamma   90.00
#
_symmetry.space_group_name_H-M   'P 1'
#
loop_
_entity.id
_entity.type
_entity.pdbx_description
1 polymer ?
#
loop_
_entity_poly.entity_id
_entity_poly.type
_entity_poly.pdbx_seq_one_letter_code
_entity_poly.pdbx_strand_id
1 'polypeptide(L)'
;ERYLRSYVSYQQTDWVDLIPFAEFAYNNVVHSSTGYSPFYIVHGMEFELLPNFVSHKRDPITVQDWAIKIKQCWNNVKAALKESTSKMKIQAYKKRSQTISSR
;
A
#
# COMPACT_ATOMS: atom_id res chain seq x y z
N GLU A 1 -5.10 6.23 -11.61
CA GLU A 1 -6.45 6.04 -12.18
C GLU A 1 -6.69 4.62 -12.72
N ARG A 2 -6.38 3.56 -11.95
CA ARG A 2 -6.65 2.17 -12.37
C ARG A 2 -7.36 1.38 -11.28
N TYR A 3 -6.99 1.65 -10.02
CA TYR A 3 -7.68 1.14 -8.84
C TYR A 3 -9.15 1.58 -8.78
N LEU A 4 -9.42 2.89 -8.82
CA LEU A 4 -10.80 3.40 -8.76
C LEU A 4 -11.67 2.93 -9.93
N ARG A 5 -11.11 2.76 -11.14
CA ARG A 5 -11.86 2.25 -12.30
C ARG A 5 -12.41 0.83 -12.09
N SER A 6 -11.82 0.03 -11.21
CA SER A 6 -12.33 -1.30 -10.87
C SER A 6 -13.52 -1.27 -9.90
N TYR A 7 -13.74 -0.16 -9.21
CA TYR A 7 -14.80 0.01 -8.20
C TYR A 7 -16.03 0.73 -8.73
N VAL A 8 -15.99 1.28 -9.94
CA VAL A 8 -17.08 2.09 -10.48
C VAL A 8 -17.93 1.27 -11.46
N SER A 9 -19.26 1.36 -11.32
CA SER A 9 -20.22 0.78 -12.27
C SER A 9 -19.93 1.22 -13.72
N TYR A 10 -20.32 0.41 -14.71
CA TYR A 10 -20.19 0.75 -16.15
C TYR A 10 -20.79 2.14 -16.48
N GLN A 11 -21.77 2.61 -15.69
CA GLN A 11 -22.45 3.89 -15.87
C GLN A 11 -21.84 5.07 -15.06
N GLN A 12 -20.84 4.84 -14.20
CA GLN A 12 -20.11 5.88 -13.47
C GLN A 12 -20.93 6.85 -12.60
N THR A 13 -22.10 6.45 -12.09
CA THR A 13 -22.99 7.33 -11.32
C THR A 13 -22.84 7.20 -9.80
N ASP A 14 -22.19 6.15 -9.31
CA ASP A 14 -22.10 5.77 -7.89
C ASP A 14 -20.69 5.92 -7.29
N TRP A 15 -19.73 6.42 -8.08
CA TRP A 15 -18.32 6.42 -7.68
C TRP A 15 -18.05 7.25 -6.41
N VAL A 16 -18.78 8.35 -6.21
CA VAL A 16 -18.62 9.25 -5.05
C VAL A 16 -18.94 8.50 -3.75
N ASP A 17 -20.02 7.72 -3.75
CA ASP A 17 -20.45 6.95 -2.59
C ASP A 17 -19.51 5.78 -2.28
N LEU A 18 -18.74 5.34 -3.28
CA LEU A 18 -17.76 4.25 -3.15
C LEU A 18 -16.36 4.73 -2.75
N ILE A 19 -16.06 6.04 -2.81
CA ILE A 19 -14.76 6.59 -2.40
C ILE A 19 -14.36 6.16 -0.99
N PRO A 20 -15.22 6.29 0.05
CA PRO A 20 -14.80 5.94 1.41
C PRO A 20 -14.41 4.47 1.54
N PHE A 21 -15.11 3.58 0.84
CA PHE A 21 -14.80 2.14 0.85
C PHE A 21 -13.52 1.82 0.08
N ALA A 22 -13.29 2.47 -1.06
CA ALA A 22 -12.08 2.31 -1.83
C ALA A 22 -10.86 2.86 -1.08
N GLU A 23 -10.97 4.03 -0.43
CA GLU A 23 -9.92 4.57 0.43
C GLU A 23 -9.63 3.63 1.60
N PHE A 24 -10.68 3.15 2.27
CA PHE A 24 -10.54 2.20 3.37
C PHE A 24 -9.81 0.92 2.94
N ALA A 25 -10.24 0.31 1.83
CA ALA A 25 -9.61 -0.91 1.32
C ALA A 25 -8.15 -0.64 0.90
N TYR A 26 -7.88 0.48 0.24
CA TYR A 26 -6.54 0.84 -0.20
C TYR A 26 -5.58 1.07 0.98
N ASN A 27 -6.03 1.80 2.01
CA ASN A 27 -5.18 2.15 3.15
C ASN A 27 -4.85 0.95 4.03
N ASN A 28 -5.72 -0.08 4.06
CA ASN A 28 -5.58 -1.22 4.97
C ASN A 28 -5.06 -2.50 4.30
N VAL A 29 -4.95 -2.54 2.97
CA VAL A 29 -4.40 -3.71 2.27
C VAL A 29 -2.87 -3.64 2.19
N VAL A 30 -2.22 -4.76 2.49
CA VAL A 30 -0.78 -4.91 2.31
C VAL A 30 -0.40 -4.80 0.84
N HIS A 31 0.42 -3.81 0.51
CA HIS A 31 0.85 -3.56 -0.85
C HIS A 31 2.06 -4.44 -1.22
N SER A 32 2.00 -5.13 -2.36
CA SER A 32 3.09 -6.01 -2.83
C SER A 32 4.42 -5.29 -3.07
N SER A 33 4.37 -3.98 -3.34
CA SER A 33 5.55 -3.14 -3.56
C SER A 33 6.31 -2.81 -2.29
N THR A 34 5.66 -2.81 -1.13
CA THR A 34 6.23 -2.38 0.15
C THR A 34 6.20 -3.46 1.21
N GLY A 35 5.32 -4.46 1.09
CA GLY A 35 5.08 -5.49 2.10
C GLY A 35 4.30 -4.98 3.32
N TYR A 36 3.78 -3.74 3.29
CA TYR A 36 3.02 -3.11 4.37
C TYR A 36 1.76 -2.43 3.83
N SER A 37 0.75 -2.27 4.68
CA SER A 37 -0.38 -1.39 4.37
C SER A 37 0.04 0.08 4.51
N PRO A 38 -0.51 1.01 3.71
CA PRO A 38 -0.29 2.44 3.90
C PRO A 38 -0.62 2.93 5.31
N PHE A 39 -1.69 2.43 5.91
CA PHE A 39 -2.10 2.76 7.28
C PHE A 39 -1.01 2.39 8.29
N TYR A 40 -0.47 1.18 8.19
CA TYR A 40 0.63 0.71 9.07
C TYR A 40 1.88 1.57 8.94
N ILE A 41 2.22 2.02 7.73
CA ILE A 41 3.42 2.86 7.50
C ILE A 41 3.31 4.19 8.23
N VAL A 42 2.10 4.78 8.28
CA VAL A 42 1.84 6.08 8.91
C VAL A 42 1.68 5.95 10.42
N HIS A 43 0.94 4.94 10.89
CA HIS A 43 0.53 4.83 12.30
C HIS A 43 1.32 3.80 13.12
N GLY A 44 2.07 2.91 12.46
CA GLY A 44 2.84 1.82 13.09
C GLY A 44 2.01 0.73 13.74
N MET A 45 0.70 0.77 13.54
CA MET A 45 -0.27 -0.23 14.01
C MET A 45 -1.23 -0.51 12.87
N GLU A 46 -1.74 -1.74 12.81
CA GLU A 46 -2.79 -2.03 11.85
C GLU A 46 -4.15 -1.58 12.31
N PHE A 47 -5.01 -1.31 11.34
CA PHE A 47 -6.40 -0.97 11.59
C PHE A 47 -7.14 -2.17 12.17
N GLU A 48 -7.83 -1.94 13.28
CA GLU A 48 -8.72 -2.91 13.89
C GLU A 48 -10.16 -2.53 13.57
N LEU A 49 -10.83 -3.38 12.78
CA LEU A 49 -12.22 -3.19 12.34
C LEU A 49 -13.21 -3.06 13.50
N LEU A 50 -12.92 -3.67 14.65
CA LEU A 50 -13.78 -3.66 15.84
C LEU A 50 -12.92 -3.59 17.10
N PRO A 51 -12.79 -2.41 17.74
CA PRO A 51 -11.92 -2.21 18.89
C PRO A 51 -12.23 -3.11 20.10
N ASN A 52 -13.45 -3.66 20.20
CA ASN A 52 -13.99 -4.18 21.47
C ASN A 52 -14.64 -5.58 21.41
N PHE A 53 -14.77 -6.23 20.24
CA PHE A 53 -15.46 -7.53 20.15
C PHE A 53 -14.53 -8.74 20.30
N VAL A 54 -13.26 -8.57 19.97
CA VAL A 54 -12.26 -9.59 20.19
C VAL A 54 -11.27 -9.00 21.16
N SER A 55 -11.27 -9.49 22.40
CA SER A 55 -10.22 -9.20 23.39
C SER A 55 -8.90 -9.81 22.90
N HIS A 56 -8.33 -9.28 21.83
CA HIS A 56 -6.90 -9.42 21.61
C HIS A 56 -6.25 -8.57 22.68
N LYS A 57 -5.74 -9.22 23.73
CA LYS A 57 -4.75 -8.62 24.61
C LYS A 57 -3.56 -8.27 23.73
N ARG A 58 -3.56 -7.09 23.13
CA ARG A 58 -2.35 -6.53 22.56
C ARG A 58 -1.41 -6.36 23.75
N ASP A 59 -0.31 -7.10 23.72
CA ASP A 59 0.76 -6.83 24.67
C ASP A 59 1.09 -5.34 24.56
N PRO A 60 1.15 -4.61 25.70
CA PRO A 60 1.45 -3.20 25.66
C PRO A 60 2.82 -3.02 25.02
N ILE A 61 2.83 -2.51 23.79
CA ILE A 61 4.07 -2.13 23.13
C ILE A 61 4.62 -0.91 23.86
N THR A 62 5.88 -0.97 24.26
CA THR A 62 6.53 0.21 24.83
C THR A 62 6.70 1.26 23.72
N VAL A 63 6.72 2.54 24.09
CA VAL A 63 6.94 3.63 23.13
C VAL A 63 8.28 3.44 22.39
N GLN A 64 9.27 2.88 23.07
CA GLN A 64 10.59 2.57 22.52
C GLN A 64 10.51 1.47 21.46
N ASP A 65 9.84 0.36 21.76
CA ASP A 65 9.67 -0.76 20.82
C ASP A 65 8.86 -0.32 19.59
N TRP A 66 7.81 0.48 19.79
CA TRP A 66 7.03 1.07 18.70
C TRP A 66 7.91 1.95 17.81
N ALA A 67 8.73 2.83 18.39
CA ALA A 67 9.61 3.72 17.63
C ALA A 67 10.66 2.93 16.81
N ILE A 68 11.23 1.88 17.39
CA ILE A 68 12.15 0.97 16.68
C ILE A 68 11.43 0.30 15.51
N LYS A 69 10.23 -0.22 15.75
CA LYS A 69 9.43 -0.93 14.74
C LYS A 69 9.05 -0.03 13.56
N ILE A 70 8.56 1.19 13.83
CA ILE A 70 8.24 2.16 12.76
C ILE A 70 9.51 2.54 11.99
N LYS A 71 10.64 2.78 12.67
CA LYS A 71 11.90 3.13 12.01
C LYS A 71 12.35 2.03 11.05
N GLN A 72 12.26 0.77 11.47
CA GLN A 72 12.54 -0.39 10.63
C GLN A 72 11.58 -0.48 9.44
N CYS A 73 10.27 -0.33 9.68
CA CYS A 73 9.28 -0.29 8.61
C CYS A 73 9.62 0.76 7.55
N TRP A 74 9.95 1.99 7.96
CA TRP A 74 10.34 3.06 7.04
C TRP A 74 11.59 2.73 6.22
N ASN A 75 12.59 2.09 6.83
CA ASN A 75 13.78 1.66 6.10
C ASN A 75 13.43 0.62 5.04
N ASN A 76 12.60 -0.36 5.38
CA ASN A 76 12.15 -1.40 4.45
C ASN A 76 11.33 -0.81 3.30
N VAL A 77 10.38 0.08 3.60
CA VAL A 77 9.57 0.78 2.60
C VAL A 77 10.46 1.59 1.64
N LYS A 78 11.42 2.36 2.17
CA LYS A 78 12.37 3.12 1.34
C LYS A 78 13.19 2.22 0.42
N ALA A 79 13.70 1.10 0.94
CA ALA A 79 14.46 0.14 0.16
C ALA A 79 13.60 -0.49 -0.96
N ALA A 80 12.39 -0.94 -0.63
CA ALA A 80 11.48 -1.58 -1.57
C ALA A 80 11.02 -0.61 -2.67
N LEU A 81 10.75 0.65 -2.34
CA LEU A 81 10.41 1.68 -3.33
C LEU A 81 11.58 1.98 -4.28
N LYS A 82 12.80 2.05 -3.75
CA LYS A 82 14.01 2.24 -4.56
C LYS A 82 14.22 1.07 -5.52
N GLU A 83 14.06 -0.16 -5.03
CA GLU A 83 14.16 -1.37 -5.84
C GLU A 83 13.09 -1.41 -6.93
N SER A 84 11.82 -1.18 -6.57
CA SER A 84 10.69 -1.14 -7.51
C SER A 84 10.90 -0.10 -8.60
N THR A 85 11.34 1.10 -8.23
CA THR A 85 11.68 2.17 -9.21
C THR A 85 12.80 1.73 -10.15
N SER A 86 13.80 1.03 -9.64
CA SER A 86 14.94 0.54 -10.45
C SER A 86 14.47 -0.55 -11.43
N LYS A 87 13.64 -1.49 -10.98
CA LYS A 87 13.01 -2.52 -11.84
C LYS A 87 12.14 -1.89 -12.93
N MET A 88 11.33 -0.89 -12.58
CA MET A 88 10.49 -0.16 -13.54
C MET A 88 11.32 0.52 -14.64
N LYS A 89 12.45 1.15 -14.28
CA LYS A 89 13.38 1.77 -15.24
C LYS A 89 13.96 0.75 -16.21
N ILE A 90 14.44 -0.39 -15.71
CA ILE A 90 15.01 -1.48 -16.53
C ILE A 90 13.94 -2.00 -17.50
N GLN A 91 12.72 -2.22 -17.03
CA GLN A 91 11.65 -2.74 -17.87
C GLN A 91 11.19 -1.71 -18.93
N ALA A 92 11.16 -0.42 -18.60
CA ALA A 92 10.87 0.63 -19.56
C ALA A 92 11.95 0.71 -20.66
N TYR A 93 13.23 0.62 -20.28
CA TYR A 93 14.35 0.59 -21.23
C TYR A 93 14.26 -0.62 -22.17
N LYS A 94 13.99 -1.82 -21.63
CA LYS A 94 13.82 -3.05 -22.42
C LYS A 94 12.68 -2.93 -23.43
N LYS A 95 11.53 -2.37 -23.03
CA LYS A 95 10.41 -2.15 -23.96
C LYS A 95 10.79 -1.18 -25.07
N ARG A 96 11.48 -0.08 -24.73
CA ARG A 96 11.92 0.93 -25.71
C ARG A 96 12.90 0.34 -26.74
N SER A 97 13.86 -0.48 -26.32
CA SER A 97 14.80 -1.11 -27.25
C SER A 97 14.12 -2.12 -28.18
N GLN A 98 13.17 -2.90 -27.67
CA GLN A 98 12.37 -3.84 -28.48
C GLN A 98 11.56 -3.13 -29.56
N THR A 99 10.89 -2.02 -29.22
CA THR A 99 10.10 -1.23 -30.18
C THR A 99 10.96 -0.59 -31.28
N ILE A 100 12.20 -0.19 -30.95
CA ILE A 100 13.15 0.35 -31.94
C ILE A 100 13.68 -0.75 -32.86
N SER A 101 13.93 -1.96 -32.35
CA SER A 101 14.41 -3.10 -33.15
C SER A 101 13.34 -3.74 -34.04
N SER A 102 12.05 -3.54 -33.75
CA SER A 102 10.91 -4.06 -34.52
C SER A 102 10.37 -3.06 -35.56
N ARG A 103 11.01 -1.90 -35.71
CA ARG A 103 10.70 -0.87 -36.70
C ARG A 103 11.78 -0.86 -37.77
#